data_AF-K6UB98-F1
#
_entry.id   AF-K6UB98-F1
#
_cell.length_a   1.000
_cell.length_b   1.000
_cell.length_c   1.000
_cell.angle_alpha   90.00
_cell.angle_beta   90.00
_cell.angle_gamma   90.00
#
_symmetry.space_group_name_H-M   'P 1'
#
loop_
_entity.id
_entity.type
_entity.pdbx_description
1 polymer ?
#
loop_
_entity_poly.entity_id
_entity_poly.type
_entity_poly.pdbx_seq_one_letter_code
_entity_poly.pdbx_strand_id
1 'polypeptide(L)'
;MNQERLIKIIQDLQECTSDIEECVDILSDEKNSNIMLKLAKSSLRQLFVSFHTILEEFCSITLKEIKKYKIGISLYDSLVILKESEVIDGNLFSFLEKSRLLRNRISHRYKEPNHEELFEHIVEHKEDFQKIILIAKKYLDDRELSKKS
;
A
#
# COMPACT_ATOMS: atom_id res chain seq x y z
N MET A 1 -10.57 -17.67 0.27
CA MET A 1 -9.46 -16.82 -0.23
C MET A 1 -8.28 -17.74 -0.46
N ASN A 2 -7.53 -17.57 -1.55
CA ASN A 2 -6.34 -18.40 -1.79
C ASN A 2 -5.25 -18.02 -0.77
N GLN A 3 -4.88 -18.95 0.13
CA GLN A 3 -3.93 -18.70 1.22
C GLN A 3 -2.52 -18.44 0.70
N GLU A 4 -2.04 -19.21 -0.27
CA GLU A 4 -0.71 -19.00 -0.88
C GLU A 4 -0.61 -17.60 -1.49
N ARG A 5 -1.67 -17.16 -2.17
CA ARG A 5 -1.73 -15.82 -2.74
C ARG A 5 -1.75 -14.73 -1.66
N LEU A 6 -2.48 -14.92 -0.56
CA LEU A 6 -2.47 -13.98 0.55
C LEU A 6 -1.09 -13.89 1.21
N ILE A 7 -0.43 -15.03 1.44
CA ILE A 7 0.93 -15.09 2.01
C ILE A 7 1.90 -14.31 1.13
N LYS A 8 1.84 -14.52 -0.18
CA LYS A 8 2.67 -13.77 -1.13
C LYS A 8 2.40 -12.26 -1.05
N ILE A 9 1.14 -11.84 -1.03
CA ILE A 9 0.78 -10.42 -0.90
C ILE A 9 1.30 -9.82 0.41
N ILE A 10 1.23 -10.58 1.52
CA ILE A 10 1.79 -10.12 2.80
C ILE A 10 3.31 -9.94 2.70
N GLN A 11 4.02 -10.91 2.10
CA GLN A 11 5.47 -10.82 1.88
C GLN A 11 5.83 -9.62 1.00
N ASP A 12 5.15 -9.46 -0.13
CA ASP A 12 5.36 -8.36 -1.07
C ASP A 12 5.09 -6.99 -0.38
N LEU A 13 4.03 -6.88 0.44
CA LEU A 13 3.76 -5.66 1.22
C LEU A 13 4.86 -5.37 2.25
N GLN A 14 5.35 -6.40 2.94
CA GLN A 14 6.40 -6.26 3.96
C GLN A 14 7.72 -5.81 3.34
N GLU A 15 8.16 -6.47 2.26
CA GLU A 15 9.36 -6.10 1.52
C GLU A 15 9.24 -4.68 0.96
N CYS A 16 8.15 -4.38 0.25
CA CYS A 16 7.94 -3.05 -0.33
C CYS A 16 7.89 -1.94 0.74
N THR A 17 7.29 -2.20 1.90
CA THR A 17 7.26 -1.20 2.99
C THR A 17 8.64 -1.04 3.62
N SER A 18 9.41 -2.12 3.81
CA SER A 18 10.79 -2.06 4.30
C SER A 18 11.68 -1.22 3.37
N ASP A 19 11.61 -1.46 2.05
CA ASP A 19 12.38 -0.72 1.06
C ASP A 19 12.01 0.77 1.03
N ILE A 20 10.73 1.10 1.25
CA ILE A 20 10.26 2.48 1.39
C ILE A 20 10.92 3.14 2.61
N GLU A 21 10.98 2.43 3.75
CA GLU A 21 11.61 2.93 4.96
C GLU A 21 13.11 3.18 4.76
N GLU A 22 13.83 2.27 4.12
CA GLU A 22 15.24 2.45 3.79
C GLU A 22 15.46 3.67 2.87
N CYS A 23 14.60 3.87 1.88
CA CYS A 23 14.65 5.05 1.03
C CYS A 23 14.41 6.33 1.82
N VAL A 24 13.47 6.33 2.77
CA VAL A 24 13.20 7.48 3.65
C VAL A 24 14.42 7.80 4.50
N ASP A 25 15.09 6.80 5.06
CA ASP A 25 16.28 6.98 5.88
C ASP A 25 17.44 7.58 5.07
N ILE A 26 17.67 7.08 3.85
CA ILE A 26 18.68 7.64 2.93
C ILE A 26 18.37 9.10 2.59
N LEU A 27 17.10 9.44 2.37
CA LEU A 27 16.69 10.80 2.03
C LEU A 27 16.75 11.77 3.20
N SER A 28 16.71 11.25 4.43
CA SER A 28 16.78 12.04 5.67
C SER A 28 18.22 12.28 6.14
N ASP A 29 19.21 11.54 5.64
CA ASP A 29 20.62 11.73 5.99
C ASP A 29 21.31 12.76 5.08
N GLU A 30 21.57 13.93 5.65
CA GLU A 30 22.25 15.06 5.00
C GLU A 30 23.69 14.77 4.55
N LYS A 31 24.30 13.67 5.00
CA LYS A 31 25.66 13.26 4.61
C LYS A 31 25.68 12.53 3.27
N ASN A 32 24.53 12.14 2.74
CA ASN A 32 24.46 11.40 1.49
C ASN A 32 24.81 12.27 0.28
N SER A 33 25.49 11.65 -0.70
CA SER A 33 25.84 12.33 -1.93
C SER A 33 24.59 12.72 -2.74
N ASN A 34 24.69 13.79 -3.51
CA ASN A 34 23.62 14.21 -4.43
C ASN A 34 23.16 13.10 -5.39
N ILE A 35 24.06 12.19 -5.78
CA ILE A 35 23.72 11.04 -6.63
C ILE A 35 22.86 10.04 -5.85
N MET A 36 23.25 9.69 -4.63
CA MET A 36 22.45 8.80 -3.77
C MET A 36 21.06 9.37 -3.50
N LEU A 37 20.97 10.66 -3.16
CA LEU A 37 19.69 11.33 -2.94
C LEU A 37 18.78 11.29 -4.19
N LYS A 38 19.35 11.47 -5.39
CA LYS A 38 18.60 11.35 -6.65
C LYS A 38 18.11 9.92 -6.90
N LEU A 39 18.94 8.92 -6.64
CA LEU A 39 18.57 7.51 -6.79
C LEU A 39 17.47 7.12 -5.81
N ALA A 40 17.62 7.45 -4.52
CA ALA A 40 16.62 7.17 -3.50
C ALA A 40 15.28 7.85 -3.81
N LYS A 41 15.29 9.09 -4.31
CA LYS A 41 14.09 9.81 -4.79
C LYS A 41 13.37 9.04 -5.90
N SER A 42 14.11 8.52 -6.88
CA SER A 42 13.53 7.73 -7.97
C SER A 42 13.03 6.37 -7.50
N SER A 43 13.77 5.70 -6.61
CA SER A 43 13.39 4.42 -6.02
C SER A 43 12.12 4.54 -5.18
N LEU A 44 12.03 5.55 -4.32
CA LEU A 44 10.85 5.81 -3.48
C LEU A 44 9.58 5.98 -4.33
N ARG A 45 9.68 6.70 -5.45
CA ARG A 45 8.57 6.84 -6.41
C ARG A 45 8.15 5.50 -6.99
N GLN A 46 9.10 4.68 -7.41
CA GLN A 46 8.81 3.37 -7.99
C GLN A 46 8.18 2.43 -6.95
N LEU A 47 8.72 2.41 -5.73
CA LEU A 47 8.19 1.63 -4.62
C LEU A 47 6.77 2.06 -4.26
N PHE A 48 6.48 3.36 -4.26
CA PHE A 48 5.12 3.85 -4.02
C PHE A 48 4.11 3.37 -5.09
N VAL A 49 4.52 3.29 -6.36
CA VAL A 49 3.71 2.68 -7.43
C VAL A 49 3.55 1.18 -7.21
N SER A 50 4.63 0.47 -6.84
CA SER A 50 4.59 -0.96 -6.52
C SER A 50 3.64 -1.27 -5.37
N PHE A 51 3.69 -0.50 -4.28
CA PHE A 51 2.76 -0.60 -3.17
C PHE A 51 1.30 -0.55 -3.63
N HIS A 52 0.95 0.39 -4.50
CA HIS A 52 -0.42 0.49 -5.02
C HIS A 52 -0.82 -0.69 -5.91
N THR A 53 0.12 -1.29 -6.62
CA THR A 53 -0.12 -2.52 -7.39
C THR A 53 -0.44 -3.68 -6.44
N ILE A 54 0.36 -3.86 -5.39
CA ILE A 54 0.14 -4.90 -4.38
C ILE A 54 -1.19 -4.66 -3.64
N LEU A 55 -1.52 -3.40 -3.34
CA LEU A 55 -2.79 -3.02 -2.73
C LEU A 55 -4.00 -3.39 -3.61
N GLU A 56 -3.91 -3.20 -4.93
CA GLU A 56 -4.98 -3.62 -5.85
C GLU A 56 -5.17 -5.14 -5.83
N GLU A 57 -4.07 -5.90 -5.77
CA GLU A 57 -4.13 -7.35 -5.62
C GLU A 57 -4.78 -7.76 -4.30
N PHE A 58 -4.38 -7.13 -3.20
CA PHE A 58 -4.98 -7.33 -1.88
C PHE A 58 -6.48 -7.05 -1.91
N CYS A 59 -6.90 -5.89 -2.43
CA CYS A 59 -8.31 -5.52 -2.57
C CYS A 59 -9.07 -6.57 -3.39
N SER A 60 -8.51 -7.03 -4.51
CA SER A 60 -9.13 -8.05 -5.36
C SER A 60 -9.41 -9.35 -4.60
N ILE A 61 -8.43 -9.87 -3.86
CA ILE A 61 -8.61 -11.13 -3.13
C ILE A 61 -9.55 -10.99 -1.93
N THR A 62 -9.50 -9.85 -1.23
CA THR A 62 -10.35 -9.58 -0.07
C THR A 62 -11.80 -9.39 -0.48
N LEU A 63 -12.04 -8.66 -1.58
CA LEU A 63 -13.38 -8.51 -2.15
C LEU A 63 -13.99 -9.85 -2.62
N LYS A 64 -13.16 -10.74 -3.16
CA LYS A 64 -13.60 -12.10 -3.54
C LYS A 64 -14.00 -12.89 -2.31
N GLU A 65 -13.28 -12.75 -1.20
CA GLU A 65 -13.59 -13.43 0.05
C GLU A 65 -14.94 -12.99 0.61
N ILE A 66 -15.20 -11.68 0.66
CA ILE A 66 -16.47 -11.13 1.14
C ILE A 66 -17.59 -11.18 0.09
N LYS A 67 -17.38 -11.86 -1.03
CA LYS A 67 -18.34 -12.02 -2.16
C LYS A 67 -18.84 -10.69 -2.77
N LYS A 68 -18.04 -9.63 -2.71
CA LYS A 68 -18.35 -8.30 -3.28
C LYS A 68 -17.51 -7.92 -4.50
N TYR A 69 -16.66 -8.84 -4.99
CA TYR A 69 -15.82 -8.59 -6.17
C TYR A 69 -16.63 -8.44 -7.46
N LYS A 70 -16.24 -7.47 -8.30
CA LYS A 70 -16.80 -7.24 -9.65
C LYS A 70 -15.66 -7.09 -10.66
N ILE A 71 -15.87 -7.55 -11.89
CA ILE A 71 -14.91 -7.36 -12.98
C ILE A 71 -14.85 -5.86 -13.32
N GLY A 72 -13.64 -5.33 -13.51
CA GLY A 72 -13.43 -3.93 -13.84
C GLY A 72 -13.67 -2.95 -12.69
N ILE A 73 -13.78 -3.44 -11.44
CA ILE A 73 -13.91 -2.58 -10.27
C ILE A 73 -12.66 -1.71 -10.11
N SER A 74 -12.84 -0.42 -9.87
CA SER A 74 -11.72 0.49 -9.64
C SER A 74 -11.13 0.28 -8.24
N LEU A 75 -9.87 0.71 -8.04
CA LEU A 75 -9.28 0.72 -6.70
C LEU A 75 -10.11 1.59 -5.73
N TYR A 76 -10.64 2.73 -6.19
CA TYR A 76 -11.48 3.59 -5.34
C TYR A 76 -12.74 2.86 -4.87
N ASP A 77 -13.49 2.25 -5.80
CA ASP A 77 -14.70 1.50 -5.46
C ASP A 77 -14.39 0.31 -4.55
N SER A 78 -13.22 -0.32 -4.75
CA SER A 78 -12.75 -1.39 -3.89
C SER A 78 -12.54 -0.89 -2.45
N LEU A 79 -11.87 0.24 -2.27
CA LEU A 79 -11.66 0.86 -0.95
C LEU A 79 -12.99 1.24 -0.28
N VAL A 80 -13.94 1.79 -1.03
CA VAL A 80 -15.29 2.11 -0.51
C VAL A 80 -15.96 0.85 0.04
N ILE A 81 -15.97 -0.24 -0.73
CA ILE A 81 -16.57 -1.50 -0.30
C ILE A 81 -15.86 -2.07 0.93
N LEU A 82 -14.53 -2.02 0.98
CA LEU A 82 -13.76 -2.51 2.13
C LEU A 82 -14.09 -1.70 3.40
N LYS A 83 -14.27 -0.38 3.29
CA LYS A 83 -14.71 0.47 4.40
C LYS A 83 -16.12 0.13 4.85
N GLU A 84 -17.07 0.01 3.91
CA GLU A 84 -18.46 -0.36 4.20
C GLU A 84 -18.59 -1.77 4.80
N SER A 85 -17.62 -2.64 4.54
CA SER A 85 -17.55 -3.99 5.10
C SER A 85 -16.72 -4.08 6.37
N GLU A 86 -16.34 -2.93 6.95
CA GLU A 86 -15.55 -2.80 8.19
C GLU A 86 -14.20 -3.52 8.15
N VAL A 87 -13.65 -3.75 6.94
CA VAL A 87 -12.32 -4.34 6.75
C VAL A 87 -11.22 -3.30 7.00
N ILE A 88 -11.47 -2.07 6.57
CA ILE A 88 -10.62 -0.91 6.84
C ILE A 88 -11.43 0.15 7.57
N ASP A 89 -10.80 0.88 8.49
CA ASP A 89 -11.44 1.99 9.18
C ASP A 89 -11.46 3.27 8.30
N GLY A 90 -12.15 4.30 8.81
CA GLY A 90 -12.29 5.57 8.11
C GLY A 90 -10.96 6.31 7.90
N ASN A 91 -10.03 6.20 8.84
CA ASN A 91 -8.73 6.87 8.76
C ASN A 91 -7.86 6.22 7.69
N LEU A 92 -7.80 4.89 7.67
CA LEU A 92 -7.08 4.11 6.69
C LEU A 92 -7.66 4.30 5.29
N PHE A 93 -8.99 4.39 5.17
CA PHE A 93 -9.63 4.75 3.91
C PHE A 93 -9.19 6.14 3.41
N SER A 94 -9.22 7.15 4.27
CA SER A 94 -8.83 8.52 3.89
C SER A 94 -7.35 8.61 3.48
N PHE A 95 -6.46 7.90 4.17
CA PHE A 95 -5.07 7.74 3.76
C PHE A 95 -4.98 7.11 2.36
N LEU A 96 -5.60 5.93 2.16
CA LEU A 96 -5.52 5.18 0.92
C LEU A 96 -6.09 5.95 -0.28
N GLU A 97 -7.16 6.72 -0.06
CA GLU A 97 -7.73 7.59 -1.08
C GLU A 97 -6.77 8.69 -1.50
N LYS A 98 -6.17 9.41 -0.53
CA LYS A 98 -5.15 10.44 -0.80
C LYS A 98 -3.94 9.83 -1.51
N SER A 99 -3.43 8.71 -1.00
CA SER A 99 -2.32 7.94 -1.58
C SER A 99 -2.59 7.58 -3.04
N ARG A 100 -3.80 7.09 -3.34
CA ARG A 100 -4.22 6.75 -4.71
C ARG A 100 -4.21 7.97 -5.63
N LEU A 101 -4.72 9.11 -5.18
CA LEU A 101 -4.71 10.35 -5.97
C LEU A 101 -3.27 10.79 -6.28
N LEU A 102 -2.37 10.67 -5.30
CA LEU A 102 -0.95 10.93 -5.46
C LEU A 102 -0.31 9.97 -6.48
N ARG A 103 -0.61 8.67 -6.38
CA ARG A 103 -0.11 7.67 -7.35
C ARG A 103 -0.60 7.94 -8.76
N ASN A 104 -1.86 8.31 -8.95
CA ASN A 104 -2.39 8.62 -10.28
C ASN A 104 -1.64 9.78 -10.92
N ARG A 105 -1.23 10.77 -10.13
CA ARG A 105 -0.44 11.91 -10.61
C ARG A 105 0.96 11.53 -11.06
N ILE A 106 1.58 10.49 -10.48
CA ILE A 106 2.90 9.98 -10.91
C ILE A 106 2.89 9.57 -12.39
N SER A 107 1.80 8.97 -12.87
CA SER A 107 1.67 8.59 -14.29
C SER A 107 1.41 9.79 -15.22
N HIS A 108 1.04 10.95 -14.68
CA HIS A 108 0.75 12.16 -15.45
C HIS A 108 1.92 13.15 -15.37
N ARG A 109 2.81 13.13 -16.38
CA ARG A 109 4.01 14.01 -16.45
C ARG A 109 3.76 15.50 -16.15
N TYR A 110 2.56 16.02 -16.42
CA TYR A 110 2.22 17.44 -16.20
C TYR A 110 1.71 17.76 -14.79
N LYS A 111 1.34 16.76 -13.98
CA LYS A 111 0.85 16.91 -12.60
C LYS A 111 1.66 16.06 -11.61
N GLU A 112 2.80 15.56 -12.04
CA GLU A 112 3.67 14.68 -11.27
C GLU A 112 3.96 15.32 -9.91
N PRO A 113 3.73 14.61 -8.80
CA PRO A 113 4.06 15.15 -7.49
C PRO A 113 5.55 15.39 -7.41
N ASN A 114 5.93 16.52 -6.81
CA ASN A 114 7.34 16.76 -6.55
C ASN A 114 7.84 15.74 -5.50
N HIS A 115 9.16 15.57 -5.41
CA HIS A 115 9.74 14.56 -4.51
C HIS A 115 9.45 14.84 -3.03
N GLU A 116 9.32 16.11 -2.66
CA GLU A 116 9.02 16.54 -1.29
C GLU A 116 7.59 16.15 -0.90
N GLU A 117 6.61 16.42 -1.75
CA GLU A 117 5.19 16.06 -1.56
C GLU A 117 5.02 14.55 -1.38
N LEU A 118 5.72 13.74 -2.19
CA LEU A 118 5.69 12.29 -2.04
C LEU A 118 6.35 11.82 -0.74
N PHE A 119 7.50 12.40 -0.41
CA PHE A 119 8.24 12.06 0.80
C PHE A 119 7.44 12.42 2.06
N GLU A 120 6.89 13.63 2.13
CA GLU A 120 6.05 14.10 3.24
C GLU A 120 4.83 13.20 3.45
N HIS A 121 4.11 12.86 2.36
CA HIS A 121 2.97 11.95 2.43
C HIS A 121 3.35 10.56 2.97
N ILE A 122 4.49 10.02 2.56
CA ILE A 122 4.97 8.70 3.03
C ILE A 122 5.36 8.77 4.51
N VAL A 123 6.08 9.81 4.92
CA VAL A 123 6.53 9.98 6.31
C VAL A 123 5.35 10.22 7.26
N GLU A 124 4.41 11.08 6.88
CA GLU A 124 3.20 11.37 7.68
C GLU A 124 2.35 10.12 7.93
N HIS A 125 2.33 9.20 6.96
CA HIS A 125 1.45 8.02 6.97
C HIS A 125 2.19 6.69 7.14
N LYS A 126 3.44 6.68 7.63
CA LYS A 126 4.26 5.46 7.78
C LYS A 126 3.51 4.34 8.52
N GLU A 127 2.78 4.66 9.58
CA GLU A 127 2.00 3.68 10.36
C GLU A 127 0.83 3.09 9.56
N ASP A 128 0.24 3.83 8.63
CA ASP A 128 -0.92 3.39 7.84
C ASP A 128 -0.53 2.31 6.82
N PHE A 129 0.69 2.32 6.30
CA PHE A 129 1.23 1.22 5.49
C PHE A 129 1.26 -0.09 6.29
N GLN A 130 1.70 -0.04 7.54
CA GLN A 130 1.77 -1.19 8.44
C GLN A 130 0.38 -1.73 8.81
N LYS A 131 -0.62 -0.85 8.95
CA LYS A 131 -2.01 -1.27 9.21
C LYS A 131 -2.57 -2.20 8.14
N ILE A 132 -2.22 -2.02 6.87
CA ILE A 132 -2.68 -2.91 5.78
C ILE A 132 -2.08 -4.30 5.95
N ILE A 133 -0.79 -4.40 6.28
CA ILE A 133 -0.12 -5.67 6.55
C ILE A 133 -0.80 -6.39 7.72
N LEU A 134 -1.14 -5.67 8.79
CA LEU A 134 -1.85 -6.23 9.94
C LEU A 134 -3.23 -6.78 9.56
N ILE A 135 -3.99 -6.06 8.74
CA ILE A 135 -5.30 -6.52 8.26
C ILE A 135 -5.13 -7.79 7.39
N ALA A 136 -4.16 -7.80 6.48
CA ALA A 136 -3.88 -8.96 5.65
C ALA A 136 -3.49 -10.20 6.49
N LYS A 137 -2.70 -10.01 7.56
CA LYS A 137 -2.33 -11.07 8.51
C LYS A 137 -3.53 -11.60 9.30
N LYS A 138 -4.45 -10.75 9.75
CA LYS A 138 -5.68 -11.21 10.45
C LYS A 138 -6.48 -12.22 9.62
N TYR A 139 -6.60 -11.99 8.32
CA TYR A 139 -7.26 -12.94 7.41
C TYR A 139 -6.56 -14.30 7.27
N LEU A 140 -5.27 -14.38 7.62
CA LEU A 140 -4.51 -15.62 7.69
C LEU A 140 -4.76 -16.33 9.02
N ASP A 141 -4.70 -15.59 10.13
CA ASP A 141 -4.83 -16.11 11.50
C ASP A 141 -6.25 -16.62 11.82
N ASP A 142 -7.29 -15.90 11.39
CA ASP A 142 -8.70 -16.31 11.58
C ASP A 142 -8.99 -17.69 10.94
N ARG A 143 -8.21 -18.09 9.92
CA ARG A 143 -8.35 -19.40 9.27
C ARG A 143 -7.59 -20.51 9.99
N GLU A 144 -6.48 -20.20 10.64
CA GLU A 144 -5.75 -21.19 11.44
C GLU A 144 -6.56 -21.57 12.69
N LEU A 145 -7.35 -20.63 13.23
CA LEU A 145 -8.32 -20.88 14.30
C LEU A 145 -9.53 -21.69 13.80
N SER A 146 -10.06 -21.42 12.60
CA SER A 146 -11.19 -22.16 12.05
C SER A 146 -10.85 -23.60 11.62
N LYS A 147 -9.58 -23.94 11.38
CA LYS A 147 -9.12 -25.31 11.07
C LYS A 147 -8.91 -26.18 12.31
N LYS A 148 -8.83 -25.57 13.51
CA LYS A 148 -8.63 -26.25 14.80
C LYS A 148 -9.92 -26.47 15.60
N SER A 149 -11.06 -26.03 15.07
CA SER A 149 -12.40 -26.22 15.64
C SER A 149 -13.16 -27.27 14.84
#